data_AF-I4YPM4-F1
#
_entry.id   AF-I4YPM4-F1
#
_cell.length_a   1.000
_cell.length_b   1.000
_cell.length_c   1.000
_cell.angle_alpha   90.00
_cell.angle_beta   90.00
_cell.angle_gamma   90.00
#
_symmetry.space_group_name_H-M   'P 1'
#
loop_
_entity.id
_entity.type
_entity.pdbx_description
1 polymer ?
#
loop_
_entity_poly.entity_id
_entity_poly.type
_entity_poly.pdbx_seq_one_letter_code
_entity_poly.pdbx_strand_id
1 'polypeptide(L)'
;MNVPRTFHPDPGAEPYRANPASTHRVKFDARVDFTNGGYVEAKDFLLDIEGEDISPERLAEIIVSAMNLLRAGPVTITAMRIVGRGENLDG
;
A
#
# COMPACT_ATOMS: atom_id res chain seq x y z
N MET A 1 -2.96 7.08 -13.01
CA MET A 1 -3.71 5.99 -12.35
C MET A 1 -5.11 6.47 -12.00
N ASN A 2 -6.15 5.67 -12.24
CA ASN A 2 -7.51 6.01 -11.81
C ASN A 2 -7.72 5.57 -10.35
N VAL A 3 -7.53 6.51 -9.42
CA VAL A 3 -7.94 6.40 -8.01
C VAL A 3 -9.01 7.47 -7.74
N PRO A 4 -9.99 7.21 -6.86
CA PRO A 4 -10.09 6.07 -5.94
C PRO A 4 -10.49 4.75 -6.63
N ARG A 5 -9.93 3.63 -6.15
CA ARG A 5 -10.28 2.27 -6.63
C ARG A 5 -10.14 1.24 -5.52
N THR A 6 -11.07 0.29 -5.49
CA THR A 6 -11.11 -0.81 -4.53
C THR A 6 -10.57 -2.10 -5.14
N PHE A 7 -9.77 -2.81 -4.36
CA PHE A 7 -9.12 -4.06 -4.70
C PHE A 7 -9.45 -5.12 -3.66
N HIS A 8 -9.41 -6.39 -4.07
CA HIS A 8 -9.53 -7.54 -3.19
C HIS A 8 -8.17 -8.24 -3.19
N PRO A 9 -7.31 -7.99 -2.19
CA PRO A 9 -5.98 -8.61 -2.12
C PRO A 9 -6.07 -10.13 -2.13
N ASP A 10 -5.19 -10.78 -2.88
CA ASP A 10 -5.02 -12.24 -2.82
C ASP A 10 -4.31 -12.61 -1.51
N PRO A 11 -4.93 -13.42 -0.61
CA PRO A 11 -4.28 -13.90 0.60
C PRO A 11 -3.03 -14.75 0.34
N GLY A 12 -2.87 -15.29 -0.87
CA GLY A 12 -1.71 -16.05 -1.32
C GLY A 12 -0.66 -15.23 -2.06
N ALA A 13 -0.85 -13.90 -2.19
CA ALA A 13 0.12 -13.02 -2.83
C ALA A 13 1.49 -13.09 -2.14
N GLU A 14 2.55 -12.84 -2.90
CA GLU A 14 3.90 -12.81 -2.35
C GLU A 14 3.98 -11.77 -1.22
N PRO A 15 4.46 -12.16 -0.01
CA PRO A 15 4.48 -11.28 1.15
C PRO A 15 5.44 -10.12 0.94
N TYR A 16 5.04 -8.94 1.41
CA TYR A 16 5.88 -7.76 1.42
C TYR A 16 7.12 -7.99 2.29
N ARG A 17 8.28 -7.61 1.76
CA ARG A 17 9.54 -7.54 2.48
C ARG A 17 10.07 -6.14 2.32
N ALA A 18 10.11 -5.38 3.41
CA ALA A 18 10.75 -4.07 3.40
C ALA A 18 12.22 -4.22 3.00
N ASN A 19 12.65 -3.38 2.06
CA ASN A 19 14.05 -3.30 1.66
C ASN A 19 14.58 -1.90 2.02
N PRO A 20 15.28 -1.78 3.17
CA PRO A 20 15.86 -0.52 3.59
C PRO A 20 16.96 0.01 2.66
N ALA A 21 17.35 -0.69 1.60
CA ALA A 21 18.25 -0.19 0.56
C ALA A 21 17.51 0.31 -0.71
N SER A 22 16.19 0.15 -0.80
CA SER A 22 15.41 0.65 -1.94
C SER A 22 15.60 2.15 -2.15
N THR A 23 15.74 2.55 -3.42
CA THR A 23 15.89 3.94 -3.86
C THR A 23 14.55 4.64 -4.08
N HIS A 24 13.44 3.90 -4.13
CA HIS A 24 12.09 4.42 -4.30
C HIS A 24 11.14 3.90 -3.24
N ARG A 25 10.09 4.67 -3.01
CA ARG A 25 8.97 4.34 -2.13
C ARG A 25 7.67 4.67 -2.83
N VAL A 26 6.59 4.08 -2.35
CA VAL A 26 5.23 4.47 -2.69
C VAL A 26 4.61 5.22 -1.51
N LYS A 27 4.15 6.45 -1.75
CA LYS A 27 3.32 7.26 -0.84
C LYS A 27 1.85 7.01 -1.18
N PHE A 28 1.02 6.68 -0.21
CA PHE A 28 -0.39 6.38 -0.47
C PHE A 28 -1.33 6.74 0.68
N ASP A 29 -2.59 6.92 0.30
CA ASP A 29 -3.74 6.94 1.19
C ASP A 29 -4.63 5.74 0.89
N ALA A 30 -5.01 4.98 1.91
CA ALA A 30 -5.87 3.81 1.73
C ALA A 30 -6.77 3.54 2.93
N ARG A 31 -7.89 2.90 2.67
CA ARG A 31 -8.75 2.26 3.67
C ARG A 31 -8.71 0.75 3.48
N VAL A 32 -8.51 0.02 4.56
CA VAL A 32 -8.65 -1.45 4.61
C VAL A 32 -9.88 -1.77 5.44
N ASP A 33 -10.90 -2.35 4.80
CA ASP A 33 -12.07 -2.86 5.50
C ASP A 33 -11.79 -4.27 6.03
N PHE A 34 -12.27 -4.60 7.22
CA PHE A 34 -12.13 -5.96 7.75
C PHE A 34 -13.40 -6.79 7.51
N THR A 35 -13.21 -8.07 7.20
CA THR A 35 -14.33 -9.01 6.97
C THR A 35 -15.16 -9.28 8.23
N ASN A 36 -14.65 -8.95 9.41
CA ASN A 36 -15.33 -9.04 10.71
C ASN A 36 -15.88 -7.68 11.21
N GLY A 37 -15.86 -6.64 10.37
CA GLY A 37 -16.37 -5.32 10.69
C GLY A 37 -15.29 -4.35 11.16
N GLY A 38 -15.53 -3.06 10.90
CA GLY A 38 -14.56 -1.99 11.12
C GLY A 38 -13.58 -1.81 9.94
N TYR A 39 -12.69 -0.84 10.07
CA TYR A 39 -11.67 -0.51 9.07
C TYR A 39 -10.46 0.15 9.72
N VAL A 40 -9.32 0.12 9.01
CA VAL A 40 -8.14 0.95 9.28
C VAL A 40 -7.91 1.87 8.10
N GLU A 41 -7.50 3.10 8.39
CA GLU A 41 -7.15 4.09 7.38
C GLU A 41 -5.66 4.48 7.51
N ALA A 42 -4.99 4.57 6.37
CA ALA A 42 -3.63 5.04 6.22
C ALA A 42 -3.64 6.37 5.46
N LYS A 43 -2.86 7.33 5.96
CA LYS A 43 -2.71 8.68 5.39
C LYS A 43 -1.24 9.00 5.24
N ASP A 44 -0.85 9.45 4.04
CA ASP A 44 0.52 9.81 3.70
C ASP A 44 1.56 8.71 4.00
N PHE A 45 1.13 7.45 3.94
CA PHE A 45 1.95 6.32 4.37
C PHE A 45 2.99 5.96 3.31
N LEU A 46 4.16 5.48 3.75
CA LEU A 46 5.28 5.15 2.87
C LEU A 46 5.69 3.69 3.03
N LEU A 47 5.84 3.00 1.90
CA LEU A 47 6.45 1.67 1.85
C LEU A 47 7.58 1.66 0.82
N ASP A 48 8.66 0.94 1.14
CA ASP A 48 9.75 0.70 0.20
C ASP A 48 9.21 -0.16 -0.96
N ILE A 49 9.64 0.12 -2.19
CA ILE A 49 9.31 -0.69 -3.36
C ILE A 49 10.57 -1.13 -4.08
N GLU A 50 10.46 -2.22 -4.83
CA GLU A 50 11.50 -2.65 -5.76
C GLU A 50 11.29 -1.95 -7.10
N GLY A 51 12.36 -1.38 -7.66
CA GLY A 51 12.29 -0.64 -8.92
C GLY A 51 11.63 0.75 -8.79
N GLU A 52 11.04 1.24 -9.87
CA GLU A 52 10.54 2.62 -10.02
C GLU A 52 9.02 2.69 -10.20
N ASP A 53 8.31 1.55 -10.17
CA ASP A 53 6.87 1.49 -10.38
C ASP A 53 6.24 0.30 -9.62
N ILE A 54 4.94 0.39 -9.36
CA ILE A 54 4.12 -0.67 -8.79
C ILE A 54 2.67 -0.48 -9.22
N SER A 55 1.95 -1.58 -9.48
CA SER A 55 0.50 -1.48 -9.76
C SER A 55 -0.30 -1.19 -8.48
N PRO A 56 -1.45 -0.51 -8.56
CA PRO A 56 -2.34 -0.31 -7.41
C PRO A 56 -2.86 -1.65 -6.84
N GLU A 57 -3.08 -2.65 -7.69
CA GLU A 57 -3.44 -4.01 -7.29
C GLU A 57 -2.36 -4.62 -6.39
N ARG A 58 -1.09 -4.54 -6.81
CA ARG A 58 0.04 -5.05 -6.01
C ARG A 58 0.26 -4.23 -4.73
N LEU A 59 0.04 -2.92 -4.78
CA LEU A 59 0.06 -2.08 -3.59
C LEU A 59 -0.99 -2.52 -2.56
N ALA A 60 -2.21 -2.87 -2.98
CA ALA A 60 -3.24 -3.35 -2.07
C ALA A 60 -2.84 -4.64 -1.31
N GLU A 61 -2.16 -5.57 -1.99
CA GLU A 61 -1.59 -6.77 -1.37
C GLU A 61 -0.49 -6.43 -0.37
N ILE A 62 0.43 -5.55 -0.77
CA ILE A 62 1.53 -5.09 0.08
C ILE A 62 1.00 -4.39 1.34
N ILE A 63 -0.05 -3.56 1.23
CA ILE A 63 -0.70 -2.87 2.36
C ILE A 63 -1.16 -3.89 3.41
N VAL A 64 -1.87 -4.94 3.00
CA VAL A 64 -2.34 -6.00 3.91
C VAL A 64 -1.17 -6.76 4.52
N SER A 65 -0.17 -7.10 3.70
CA SER A 65 1.02 -7.85 4.15
C SER A 65 1.89 -7.04 5.11
N ALA A 66 2.14 -5.76 4.86
CA ALA A 66 3.03 -4.90 5.64
C ALA A 66 2.47 -4.59 7.02
N MET A 67 1.14 -4.41 7.11
CA MET A 67 0.46 -4.15 8.38
C MET A 67 0.07 -5.42 9.14
N ASN A 68 0.34 -6.61 8.58
CA ASN A 68 0.01 -7.92 9.16
C ASN A 68 -1.46 -8.02 9.63
N LEU A 69 -2.38 -7.53 8.80
CA LEU A 69 -3.79 -7.40 9.15
C LEU A 69 -4.52 -8.74 9.02
N LEU A 70 -4.88 -9.35 10.15
CA LEU A 70 -5.75 -10.52 10.18
C LEU A 70 -7.17 -10.15 9.74
N ARG A 71 -7.82 -11.00 8.93
CA ARG A 71 -9.18 -10.78 8.39
C ARG A 71 -9.35 -9.54 7.51
N ALA A 72 -8.27 -9.02 6.94
CA ALA A 72 -8.34 -7.97 5.94
C ALA A 72 -9.28 -8.37 4.78
N GLY A 73 -10.15 -7.44 4.42
CA GLY A 73 -11.06 -7.52 3.29
C GLY A 73 -10.60 -6.58 2.17
N PRO A 74 -11.53 -5.89 1.50
CA PRO A 74 -11.19 -4.98 0.41
C PRO A 74 -10.30 -3.82 0.87
N VAL A 75 -9.41 -3.39 -0.03
CA VAL A 75 -8.56 -2.22 0.15
C VAL A 75 -8.96 -1.17 -0.87
N THR A 76 -9.32 0.02 -0.40
CA THR A 76 -9.62 1.17 -1.26
C THR A 76 -8.45 2.14 -1.21
N ILE A 77 -7.72 2.27 -2.32
CA ILE A 77 -6.63 3.23 -2.48
C ILE A 77 -7.23 4.53 -3.03
N THR A 78 -6.99 5.64 -2.34
CA THR A 78 -7.55 6.96 -2.67
C THR A 78 -6.49 7.94 -3.20
N ALA A 79 -5.22 7.74 -2.83
CA ALA A 79 -4.07 8.44 -3.40
C ALA A 79 -2.88 7.49 -3.51
N MET A 80 -2.05 7.67 -4.53
CA MET A 80 -0.85 6.86 -4.77
C MET A 80 0.17 7.67 -5.58
N ARG A 81 1.42 7.67 -5.15
CA ARG A 81 2.53 8.32 -5.84
C ARG A 81 3.84 7.60 -5.55
N ILE A 82 4.66 7.38 -6.58
CA ILE A 82 6.05 6.96 -6.40
C ILE A 82 6.92 8.17 -6.05
N VAL A 83 7.78 8.02 -5.06
CA VAL A 83 8.73 9.04 -4.60
C VAL A 83 10.14 8.44 -4.50
N GLY A 84 11.14 9.24 -4.86
CA GLY A 84 12.54 8.92 -4.64
C GLY A 84 12.91 9.02 -3.16
N ARG A 85 13.84 8.18 -2.73
CA ARG A 85 14.34 8.21 -1.36
C ARG A 85 15.17 9.46 -1.11
N GLY A 86 14.83 10.21 -0.06
CA GLY A 86 15.51 11.45 0.30
C GLY A 86 14.93 12.70 -0.38
N GLU A 87 13.90 12.56 -1.23
CA GLU A 87 13.05 13.71 -1.57
C GLU A 87 12.40 14.21 -0.27
N ASN A 88 12.42 15.53 0.01
CA ASN A 88 11.68 16.10 1.14
C ASN A 88 10.20 15.83 0.91
N LEU A 89 9.60 14.99 1.76
CA LEU A 89 8.20 14.57 1.65
C LEU A 89 7.24 15.50 2.39
N ASP A 90 7.69 16.71 2.73
CA ASP A 90 6.91 17.76 3.37
C ASP A 90 5.89 18.32 2.38
N GLY A 91 4.66 17.81 2.48
CA GLY A 91 3.49 18.28 1.77
C GLY A 91 2.24 17.79 2.48
#